data_AF-A0A4Y2TXG2-F1
#
_entry.id   AF-A0A4Y2TXG2-F1
#
_cell.length_a   1.000
_cell.length_b   1.000
_cell.length_c   1.000
_cell.angle_alpha   90.00
_cell.angle_beta   90.00
_cell.angle_gamma   90.00
#
_symmetry.space_group_name_H-M   'P 1'
#
loop_
_entity.id
_entity.type
_entity.pdbx_description
1 polymer ?
#
loop_
_entity_poly.entity_id
_entity_poly.type
_entity_poly.pdbx_seq_one_letter_code
_entity_poly.pdbx_strand_id
1 'polypeptide(L)'
;MEYQPAFLFPKSYLKNQLLQLSLSRWQAEWEDGEIGRLLYSIIPKISNKQLQWSRECVQFATAHGPFPSYLKRFGLHSTDYCGCGEIGNPLHYATRLHYHITTWNQAHNS
;
A
#
# COMPACT_ATOMS: atom_id res chain seq x y z
N MET A 1 44.21 37.03 13.21
CA MET A 1 43.42 36.20 12.27
C MET A 1 42.44 35.40 13.11
N GLU A 2 41.19 35.84 13.18
CA GLU A 2 40.13 35.09 13.88
C GLU A 2 39.81 33.83 13.08
N TYR A 3 40.03 32.67 13.70
CA TYR A 3 39.65 31.38 13.16
C TYR A 3 38.12 31.26 13.29
N GLN A 4 37.38 31.39 12.19
CA GLN A 4 35.98 31.01 12.15
C GLN A 4 35.89 29.50 12.42
N PRO A 5 35.15 29.03 13.46
CA PRO A 5 35.00 27.62 13.67
C PRO A 5 34.19 27.07 12.50
N ALA A 6 34.81 26.23 11.67
CA ALA A 6 34.11 25.47 10.65
C ALA A 6 33.03 24.66 11.37
N PHE A 7 31.77 25.06 11.20
CA PHE A 7 30.61 24.38 11.75
C PHE A 7 30.43 23.07 10.97
N LEU A 8 31.28 22.09 11.25
CA LEU A 8 31.25 20.77 10.65
C LEU A 8 30.12 19.99 11.32
N PHE A 9 28.95 20.04 10.70
CA PHE A 9 27.83 19.22 11.13
C PHE A 9 28.23 17.74 11.16
N PRO A 10 27.80 16.98 12.18
CA PRO A 10 27.98 15.53 12.19
C PRO A 10 27.41 14.91 10.92
N LYS A 11 28.09 13.91 10.34
CA LYS A 11 27.61 13.19 9.16
C LYS A 11 26.20 12.61 9.36
N SER A 12 25.85 12.22 10.59
CA SER A 12 24.51 11.77 10.97
C SER A 12 23.44 12.85 10.81
N TYR A 13 23.76 14.11 11.11
CA TYR A 13 22.86 15.25 10.93
C TYR A 13 22.54 15.45 9.45
N LEU A 14 23.56 15.50 8.59
CA LEU A 14 23.38 15.64 7.14
C LEU A 14 22.56 14.47 6.55
N LYS A 15 22.84 13.24 7.00
CA LYS A 15 22.06 12.05 6.60
C LYS A 15 20.59 12.16 7.03
N ASN A 16 20.33 12.62 8.25
CA ASN A 16 18.96 12.78 8.74
C ASN A 16 18.21 13.84 7.94
N GLN A 17 18.84 14.98 7.66
CA GLN A 17 18.26 16.04 6.84
C GLN A 17 17.92 15.55 5.43
N LEU A 18 18.84 14.82 4.79
CA LEU A 18 18.59 14.24 3.47
C LEU A 18 17.42 13.25 3.50
N LEU A 19 17.34 12.42 4.55
CA LEU A 19 16.23 11.48 4.74
C LEU A 19 14.89 12.22 4.89
N GLN A 20 14.82 13.26 5.72
CA GLN A 20 13.57 14.03 5.90
C GLN A 20 13.12 14.70 4.61
N LEU A 21 14.04 15.31 3.87
CA LEU A 21 13.72 15.92 2.57
C LEU A 21 13.23 14.88 1.55
N SER A 22 13.89 13.72 1.51
CA SER A 22 13.51 12.62 0.62
C SER A 22 12.12 12.08 0.96
N LEU A 23 11.83 11.85 2.25
CA LEU A 23 10.53 11.39 2.71
C LEU A 23 9.43 12.42 2.44
N SER A 24 9.69 13.71 2.66
CA SER A 24 8.71 14.76 2.39
C SER A 24 8.38 14.86 0.91
N ARG A 25 9.38 14.78 0.04
CA ARG A 25 9.16 14.80 -1.41
C ARG A 25 8.37 13.57 -1.86
N TRP A 26 8.77 12.39 -1.38
CA TRP A 26 8.09 11.15 -1.74
C TRP A 26 6.64 11.14 -1.22
N GLN A 27 6.38 11.69 -0.03
CA GLN A 27 5.03 11.86 0.49
C GLN A 27 4.16 12.75 -0.42
N ALA A 28 4.70 13.87 -0.90
CA ALA A 28 3.97 14.76 -1.82
C ALA A 28 3.61 14.05 -3.15
N GLU A 29 4.57 13.31 -3.72
CA GLU A 29 4.33 12.50 -4.92
C GLU A 29 3.29 11.39 -4.67
N TRP A 30 3.26 10.83 -3.46
CA TRP A 30 2.29 9.79 -3.08
C TRP A 30 0.88 10.31 -2.87
N GLU A 31 0.74 11.52 -2.35
CA GLU A 31 -0.55 12.21 -2.21
C GLU A 31 -1.13 12.56 -3.59
N ASP A 32 -0.31 13.08 -4.51
CA ASP A 32 -0.73 13.51 -5.85
C ASP A 32 -0.86 12.37 -6.88
N GLY A 33 -0.16 11.25 -6.69
CA GLY A 33 -0.04 10.21 -7.71
C GLY A 33 -1.25 9.26 -7.87
N GLU A 34 -1.89 9.26 -9.04
CA GLU A 34 -3.09 8.46 -9.35
C GLU A 34 -2.91 6.93 -9.41
N ILE A 35 -1.68 6.44 -9.46
CA ILE A 35 -1.39 4.99 -9.53
C ILE A 35 -1.23 4.41 -8.14
N GLY A 36 -1.80 3.22 -7.91
CA GLY A 36 -1.63 2.54 -6.63
C GLY A 36 -2.49 3.13 -5.50
N ARG A 37 -3.61 3.79 -5.82
CA ARG A 37 -4.54 4.34 -4.81
C ARG A 37 -5.09 3.29 -3.82
N LEU A 38 -5.15 2.02 -4.22
CA LEU A 38 -5.41 0.92 -3.29
C LEU A 38 -4.33 0.79 -2.22
N LEU A 39 -3.06 0.92 -2.59
CA LEU A 39 -1.95 0.90 -1.64
C LEU A 39 -1.94 2.18 -0.80
N TYR A 40 -2.29 3.33 -1.38
CA TYR A 40 -2.42 4.60 -0.65
C TYR A 40 -3.48 4.53 0.45
N SER A 41 -4.63 3.89 0.19
CA SER A 41 -5.68 3.75 1.23
C SER A 41 -5.25 2.87 2.41
N ILE A 42 -4.25 2.01 2.22
CA ILE A 42 -3.66 1.16 3.27
C ILE A 42 -2.49 1.87 3.96
N ILE A 43 -1.60 2.48 3.19
CA ILE A 43 -0.43 3.24 3.68
C ILE A 43 -0.52 4.66 3.13
N PRO A 44 -1.27 5.56 3.78
CA PRO A 44 -1.37 6.95 3.33
C PRO A 44 -0.09 7.75 3.63
N LYS A 45 0.67 7.33 4.66
CA LYS A 45 1.89 8.00 5.09
C LYS A 45 3.11 7.12 4.89
N ILE A 46 4.02 7.59 4.07
CA ILE A 46 5.31 6.95 3.81
C ILE A 46 6.20 7.06 5.03
N SER A 47 6.96 6.00 5.28
CA SER A 47 8.01 5.99 6.29
C SER A 47 9.20 5.18 5.81
N ASN A 48 10.36 5.40 6.43
CA ASN A 48 11.55 4.58 6.22
C ASN A 48 11.55 3.30 7.08
N LYS A 49 10.46 3.00 7.78
CA LYS A 49 10.34 1.79 8.58
C LYS A 49 9.90 0.65 7.67
N GLN A 50 10.62 -0.46 7.74
CA GLN A 50 10.21 -1.66 7.06
C GLN A 50 8.93 -2.19 7.73
N LEU A 51 7.88 -2.37 6.92
CA LEU A 51 6.68 -3.06 7.37
C LEU A 51 6.88 -4.56 7.15
N GLN A 52 6.61 -5.37 8.17
CA GLN A 52 6.67 -6.83 8.07
C GLN A 52 5.37 -7.35 7.46
N TRP A 53 5.23 -7.23 6.14
CA TRP A 53 4.04 -7.68 5.44
C TRP A 53 4.14 -9.16 5.08
N SER A 54 3.05 -9.90 5.29
CA SER A 54 2.95 -11.26 4.77
C SER A 54 2.86 -11.24 3.25
N ARG A 55 3.13 -12.39 2.62
CA ARG A 55 3.03 -12.54 1.17
C ARG A 55 1.63 -12.18 0.67
N GLU A 56 0.60 -12.58 1.41
CA GLU A 56 -0.81 -12.35 1.10
C GLU A 56 -1.15 -10.86 1.18
N CYS A 57 -0.67 -10.16 2.22
CA CYS A 57 -0.84 -8.71 2.35
C CYS A 57 -0.20 -7.96 1.18
N VAL A 58 1.01 -8.34 0.78
CA VAL A 58 1.69 -7.74 -0.39
C VAL A 58 0.88 -7.98 -1.66
N GLN A 59 0.43 -9.22 -1.90
CA GLN A 59 -0.38 -9.56 -3.07
C GLN A 59 -1.72 -8.82 -3.11
N PHE A 60 -2.38 -8.67 -1.97
CA PHE A 60 -3.63 -7.94 -1.86
C PHE A 60 -3.44 -6.46 -2.16
N ALA A 61 -2.49 -5.81 -1.48
CA ALA A 61 -2.29 -4.37 -1.56
C ALA A 61 -1.74 -3.90 -2.91
N THR A 62 -0.95 -4.75 -3.58
CA THR A 62 -0.46 -4.50 -4.94
C THR A 62 -1.46 -4.93 -6.02
N ALA A 63 -2.56 -5.58 -5.63
CA ALA A 63 -3.48 -6.26 -6.55
C ALA A 63 -2.81 -7.34 -7.43
N HIS A 64 -1.66 -7.88 -7.02
CA HIS A 64 -0.89 -8.90 -7.77
C HIS A 64 -1.19 -10.35 -7.33
N GLY A 65 -2.29 -10.56 -6.60
CA GLY A 65 -2.74 -11.88 -6.17
C GLY A 65 -3.48 -12.69 -7.25
N PRO A 66 -4.06 -13.84 -6.87
CA PRO A 66 -4.89 -14.67 -7.75
C PRO A 66 -6.27 -14.05 -8.01
N PHE A 67 -6.30 -12.77 -8.39
CA PHE A 67 -7.51 -12.02 -8.67
C PHE A 67 -7.81 -12.11 -10.17
N PRO A 68 -9.06 -12.44 -10.58
CA PRO A 68 -9.45 -12.49 -11.99
C PRO A 68 -9.01 -11.26 -12.79
N SER A 69 -9.18 -10.06 -12.22
CA SER A 69 -8.72 -8.79 -12.82
C SER A 69 -7.22 -8.75 -13.10
N TYR A 70 -6.38 -9.24 -12.18
CA TYR A 70 -4.94 -9.31 -12.37
C TYR A 70 -4.56 -10.38 -13.40
N LEU A 71 -5.13 -11.59 -13.28
CA LEU A 71 -4.82 -12.70 -14.18
C LEU A 71 -5.21 -12.40 -15.64
N LYS A 72 -6.34 -11.71 -15.85
CA LYS A 72 -6.79 -11.26 -17.18
C LYS A 72 -5.79 -10.31 -17.83
N ARG A 73 -5.21 -9.38 -17.06
CA ARG A 73 -4.19 -8.43 -17.55
C ARG A 73 -2.96 -9.13 -18.14
N PHE A 74 -2.58 -10.29 -17.60
CA PHE A 74 -1.45 -11.08 -18.08
C PHE A 74 -1.83 -12.20 -19.06
N GLY A 75 -3.10 -12.26 -19.48
CA GLY A 75 -3.58 -13.30 -20.39
C GLY A 75 -3.64 -14.70 -19.77
N LEU A 76 -3.52 -14.82 -18.43
CA LEU A 76 -3.61 -16.09 -17.71
C LEU A 76 -5.07 -16.50 -17.45
N HIS A 77 -6.01 -15.57 -17.62
CA HIS A 77 -7.44 -15.83 -17.49
C HIS A 77 -8.22 -15.15 -18.61
N SER A 78 -9.33 -15.75 -19.03
CA SER A 78 -10.15 -15.26 -20.15
C SER A 78 -11.05 -14.08 -19.78
N THR A 79 -11.34 -13.89 -18.49
CA THR A 79 -12.28 -12.87 -17.97
C THR A 79 -11.76 -12.24 -16.68
N ASP A 80 -12.14 -11.00 -16.37
CA ASP A 80 -11.86 -10.34 -15.09
C ASP A 80 -12.98 -10.50 -14.06
N TYR A 81 -14.04 -11.22 -14.41
CA TYR A 81 -15.20 -11.46 -13.56
C TYR A 81 -15.00 -12.62 -12.57
N CYS A 82 -15.53 -12.47 -11.34
CA CYS A 82 -15.70 -13.54 -10.36
C CYS A 82 -16.86 -14.47 -10.75
N GLY A 83 -16.94 -15.65 -10.09
CA GLY A 83 -18.09 -16.54 -10.20
C GLY A 83 -19.42 -15.93 -9.72
N CYS A 84 -19.36 -14.76 -9.11
CA CYS A 84 -20.50 -13.96 -8.69
C CYS A 84 -20.97 -12.91 -9.72
N GLY A 85 -20.32 -12.78 -10.87
CA GLY A 85 -20.71 -11.84 -11.93
C GLY A 85 -20.18 -10.41 -11.79
N GLU A 86 -19.39 -10.12 -10.76
CA GLU A 86 -18.73 -8.82 -10.54
C GLU A 86 -17.23 -8.88 -10.88
N ILE A 87 -16.55 -7.74 -11.00
CA ILE A 87 -15.09 -7.72 -11.24
C ILE A 87 -14.35 -8.30 -10.03
N GLY A 88 -13.58 -9.36 -10.26
CA GLY A 88 -12.76 -10.02 -9.25
C GLY A 88 -11.47 -9.26 -8.98
N ASN A 89 -11.56 -8.14 -8.27
CA ASN A 89 -10.42 -7.35 -7.79
C ASN A 89 -10.24 -7.50 -6.26
N PRO A 90 -9.09 -7.10 -5.67
CA PRO A 90 -8.85 -7.27 -4.23
C PRO A 90 -9.95 -6.65 -3.36
N LEU A 91 -10.42 -5.44 -3.71
CA LEU A 91 -11.46 -4.74 -2.97
C LEU A 91 -12.78 -5.51 -2.96
N HIS A 92 -13.18 -6.10 -4.10
CA HIS A 92 -14.36 -6.94 -4.20
C HIS A 92 -14.33 -8.11 -3.21
N TYR A 93 -13.18 -8.79 -3.08
CA TYR A 93 -13.05 -9.88 -2.12
C TYR A 93 -13.05 -9.38 -0.67
N ALA A 94 -12.44 -8.23 -0.39
CA ALA A 94 -12.46 -7.65 0.96
C ALA A 94 -13.87 -7.22 1.40
N THR A 95 -14.65 -6.59 0.52
CA THR A 95 -16.02 -6.18 0.84
C THR A 95 -16.94 -7.37 1.01
N ARG A 96 -16.84 -8.40 0.15
CA ARG A 96 -17.61 -9.64 0.32
C ARG A 96 -17.27 -10.37 1.61
N LEU A 97 -15.99 -10.46 1.99
CA LEU A 97 -15.59 -11.05 3.27
C LEU A 97 -16.23 -10.32 4.46
N HIS A 98 -16.27 -8.98 4.42
CA HIS A 98 -16.94 -8.19 5.46
C HIS A 98 -18.44 -8.51 5.59
N TYR A 99 -19.16 -8.63 4.47
CA TYR A 99 -20.57 -9.03 4.49
C TYR A 99 -20.78 -10.45 5.01
N HIS A 100 -19.92 -11.40 4.62
CA HIS A 100 -20.01 -12.78 5.11
C HIS A 100 -19.73 -12.89 6.61
N ILE A 101 -18.75 -12.14 7.14
CA ILE A 101 -18.44 -12.14 8.58
C ILE A 101 -19.54 -11.46 9.40
N THR A 102 -20.05 -10.32 8.95
CA THR A 102 -21.10 -9.58 9.67
C THR A 102 -22.41 -10.36 9.71
N THR A 103 -22.80 -11.00 8.61
CA THR A 103 -23.99 -11.88 8.57
C THR A 103 -23.84 -13.12 9.43
N TRP A 104 -22.66 -13.75 9.45
CA TRP A 104 -22.39 -14.91 10.31
C TRP A 104 -22.44 -14.55 11.80
N ASN A 105 -21.84 -13.41 12.18
CA ASN A 105 -21.86 -12.92 13.55
C ASN A 105 -23.26 -12.50 14.03
N GLN A 106 -24.13 -12.05 13.13
CA GLN A 106 -25.52 -11.75 13.44
C GLN A 106 -26.34 -13.02 13.65
N ALA A 107 -26.13 -14.06 12.84
CA ALA A 107 -26.87 -15.33 12.91
C ALA A 107 -26.49 -16.22 14.11
N HIS A 108 -25.32 -16.01 14.72
CA HIS A 108 -24.81 -16.82 15.85
C HIS A 108 -24.77 -16.08 17.19
N ASN A 109 -25.11 -14.78 17.21
CA ASN A 109 -25.31 -13.99 18.44
C ASN A 109 -26.79 -13.61 18.66
N SER A 110 -27.71 -14.28 17.98
CA SER A 110 -29.16 -14.12 18.07
C SER A 110 -29.83 -15.37 18.65
#